data_AF-U7QYC2-F1
#
_entry.id   AF-U7QYC2-F1
#
_cell.length_a   1.000
_cell.length_b   1.000
_cell.length_c   1.000
_cell.angle_alpha   90.00
_cell.angle_beta   90.00
_cell.angle_gamma   90.00
#
_symmetry.space_group_name_H-M   'P 1'
#
loop_
_entity.id
_entity.type
_entity.pdbx_description
1 polymer ?
#
loop_
_entity_poly.entity_id
_entity_poly.type
_entity_poly.pdbx_seq_one_letter_code
_entity_poly.pdbx_strand_id
1 'polypeptide(L)'
;MYGFNIMIVILAVSIGMAAGIILNKVISVFPEIIYGYEKIAFSYFQVELVTLFITAFFVIYLPLGFHLYAVLIFIWMLIILSFIDIKIKLLPDVINYPLLWLGLLLNLNQTFVPIEQSVIGAVAGYLILWSFYWLFKVINHKEGIGYGDFKLMAAVSAWLGVGAIPLLMLLSSLFGIIGCLWMWKSRGNYQAPVAFGPYIAISAIIMLYLNLQGIDGLSWMAPNS
;
A
#
# COMPACT_ATOMS: atom_id res chain seq x y z
N MET A 1 15.93 18.11 -20.27
CA MET A 1 14.54 18.09 -20.77
C MET A 1 14.32 16.77 -21.48
N TYR A 2 13.75 15.77 -20.81
CA TYR A 2 13.25 14.58 -21.50
C TYR A 2 12.06 15.03 -22.35
N GLY A 3 12.24 15.04 -23.68
CA GLY A 3 11.16 15.35 -24.61
C GLY A 3 9.98 14.41 -24.37
N PHE A 4 8.77 14.96 -24.43
CA PHE A 4 7.53 14.20 -24.29
C PHE A 4 7.51 13.04 -25.29
N ASN A 5 7.80 11.82 -24.80
CA ASN A 5 7.89 10.64 -25.64
C ASN A 5 6.52 9.98 -25.74
N ILE A 6 5.84 10.23 -26.86
CA ILE A 6 4.49 9.73 -27.09
C ILE A 6 4.41 8.20 -27.04
N MET A 7 5.49 7.48 -27.38
CA MET A 7 5.52 6.02 -27.26
C MET A 7 5.50 5.56 -25.80
N ILE A 8 6.19 6.27 -24.91
CA ILE A 8 6.17 5.96 -23.46
C ILE A 8 4.77 6.18 -22.90
N VAL A 9 4.08 7.26 -23.31
CA VAL A 9 2.71 7.53 -22.89
C VAL A 9 1.75 6.44 -23.38
N ILE A 10 1.85 6.04 -24.65
CA ILE A 10 1.04 4.95 -25.20
C ILE A 10 1.30 3.66 -24.42
N LEU A 11 2.57 3.30 -24.21
CA LEU A 11 2.96 2.12 -23.45
C LEU A 11 2.40 2.17 -22.01
N ALA A 12 2.53 3.31 -21.33
CA ALA A 12 2.04 3.53 -19.98
C ALA A 12 0.53 3.31 -19.87
N VAL A 13 -0.24 3.87 -20.80
CA VAL A 13 -1.69 3.69 -20.89
C VAL A 13 -2.05 2.24 -21.19
N SER A 14 -1.36 1.60 -22.14
CA SER A 14 -1.61 0.18 -22.49
C SER A 14 -1.34 -0.75 -21.32
N ILE A 15 -0.22 -0.59 -20.62
CA ILE A 15 0.11 -1.39 -19.42
C ILE A 15 -0.92 -1.12 -18.32
N GLY A 16 -1.25 0.15 -18.08
CA GLY A 16 -2.23 0.52 -17.04
C GLY A 16 -3.63 -0.05 -17.31
N MET A 17 -4.11 -0.04 -18.55
CA MET A 17 -5.39 -0.65 -18.93
C MET A 17 -5.37 -2.16 -18.75
N ALA A 18 -4.33 -2.83 -19.27
CA ALA A 18 -4.20 -4.29 -19.16
C ALA A 18 -4.12 -4.73 -17.69
N ALA A 19 -3.27 -4.07 -16.90
CA ALA A 19 -3.16 -4.31 -15.46
C ALA A 19 -4.49 -4.05 -14.75
N GLY A 20 -5.18 -2.95 -15.06
CA GLY A 20 -6.49 -2.64 -14.49
C GLY A 20 -7.50 -3.76 -14.68
N ILE A 21 -7.64 -4.27 -15.90
CA ILE A 21 -8.57 -5.39 -16.21
C ILE A 21 -8.18 -6.65 -15.44
N ILE A 22 -6.88 -6.97 -15.38
CA ILE A 22 -6.38 -8.16 -14.67
C ILE A 22 -6.63 -8.04 -13.17
N LEU A 23 -6.22 -6.94 -12.55
CA LEU A 23 -6.38 -6.70 -11.11
C LEU A 23 -7.86 -6.74 -10.71
N ASN A 24 -8.72 -6.15 -11.54
CA ASN A 24 -10.15 -6.15 -11.33
C ASN A 24 -10.76 -7.57 -11.35
N LYS A 25 -10.29 -8.42 -12.28
CA LYS A 25 -10.64 -9.84 -12.30
C LYS A 25 -10.12 -10.58 -11.08
N VAL A 26 -8.88 -10.31 -10.66
CA VAL A 26 -8.30 -10.89 -9.43
C VAL A 26 -9.13 -10.50 -8.22
N ILE A 27 -9.42 -9.21 -8.02
CA ILE A 27 -10.18 -8.71 -6.85
C ILE A 27 -11.59 -9.30 -6.79
N SER A 28 -12.26 -9.50 -7.93
CA SER A 28 -13.62 -10.04 -7.97
C SER A 28 -13.71 -11.54 -7.72
N VAL A 29 -12.70 -12.30 -8.13
CA VAL A 29 -12.71 -13.77 -8.07
C VAL A 29 -11.94 -14.31 -6.86
N PHE A 30 -10.88 -13.62 -6.43
CA PHE A 30 -9.99 -14.10 -5.38
C PHE A 30 -10.70 -14.32 -4.02
N PRO A 31 -11.55 -13.39 -3.52
CA PRO A 31 -12.27 -13.61 -2.26
C PRO A 31 -13.28 -14.76 -2.33
N GLU A 32 -13.88 -15.00 -3.49
CA GLU A 32 -14.82 -16.10 -3.72
C GLU A 32 -14.08 -17.45 -3.63
N ILE A 33 -12.95 -17.59 -4.31
CA ILE A 33 -12.18 -18.84 -4.33
C ILE A 33 -11.57 -19.15 -2.95
N ILE A 34 -10.98 -18.15 -2.28
CA ILE A 34 -10.18 -18.39 -1.08
C ILE A 34 -11.05 -18.44 0.19
N TYR A 35 -12.09 -17.60 0.26
CA TYR A 35 -12.88 -17.41 1.47
C TYR A 35 -14.35 -17.79 1.31
N GLY A 36 -14.81 -18.13 0.11
CA GLY A 36 -16.21 -18.51 -0.14
C GLY A 36 -17.21 -17.36 -0.07
N TYR A 37 -16.75 -16.10 -0.16
CA TYR A 37 -17.64 -14.94 -0.24
C TYR A 37 -18.37 -14.90 -1.58
N GLU A 38 -19.63 -14.43 -1.58
CA GLU A 38 -20.34 -14.16 -2.82
C GLU A 38 -19.57 -13.16 -3.69
N LYS A 39 -19.63 -13.37 -5.01
CA LYS A 39 -18.92 -12.57 -5.99
C LYS A 39 -19.15 -11.08 -5.77
N ILE A 40 -18.07 -10.35 -5.56
CA ILE A 40 -18.12 -8.93 -5.23
C ILE A 40 -18.52 -8.13 -6.48
N ALA A 41 -19.80 -7.76 -6.59
CA ALA A 41 -20.29 -6.84 -7.60
C ALA A 41 -19.92 -5.40 -7.23
N PHE A 42 -18.72 -4.95 -7.61
CA PHE A 42 -18.35 -3.53 -7.49
C PHE A 42 -18.44 -2.82 -8.84
N SER A 43 -18.37 -1.48 -8.85
CA SER A 43 -18.05 -0.77 -10.08
C SER A 43 -16.59 -1.04 -10.44
N TYR A 44 -16.38 -2.14 -11.15
CA TYR A 44 -15.19 -2.60 -11.87
C TYR A 44 -14.34 -1.43 -12.45
N PHE A 45 -15.03 -0.36 -12.87
CA PHE A 45 -14.46 0.89 -13.34
C PHE A 45 -13.49 1.60 -12.38
N GLN A 46 -13.73 1.61 -11.06
CA GLN A 46 -12.87 2.34 -10.12
C GLN A 46 -11.48 1.69 -9.99
N VAL A 47 -11.43 0.35 -9.96
CA VAL A 47 -10.17 -0.40 -9.91
C VAL A 47 -9.36 -0.15 -11.17
N GLU A 48 -10.00 -0.23 -12.34
CA GLU A 48 -9.36 0.01 -13.63
C GLU A 48 -8.80 1.43 -13.72
N LEU A 49 -9.58 2.43 -13.31
CA LEU A 49 -9.18 3.83 -13.35
C LEU A 49 -8.00 4.10 -12.40
N VAL A 50 -8.08 3.66 -11.15
CA VAL A 50 -6.99 3.83 -10.17
C VAL A 50 -5.72 3.13 -10.66
N THR A 51 -5.84 1.89 -11.14
CA THR A 51 -4.69 1.14 -11.65
C THR A 51 -4.09 1.81 -12.88
N LEU A 52 -4.92 2.31 -13.80
CA LEU A 52 -4.48 3.02 -15.00
C LEU A 52 -3.66 4.25 -14.65
N PHE A 53 -4.20 5.15 -13.82
CA PHE A 53 -3.54 6.41 -13.52
C PHE A 53 -2.25 6.21 -12.73
N ILE A 54 -2.26 5.35 -11.70
CA ILE A 54 -1.05 5.10 -10.89
C ILE A 54 0.02 4.40 -11.74
N THR A 55 -0.34 3.38 -12.50
CA THR A 55 0.61 2.68 -13.38
C THR A 55 1.17 3.63 -14.43
N ALA A 56 0.32 4.43 -15.07
CA ALA A 56 0.77 5.37 -16.10
C ALA A 56 1.72 6.42 -15.53
N PHE A 57 1.43 6.93 -14.32
CA PHE A 57 2.31 7.87 -13.62
C PHE A 57 3.71 7.31 -13.43
N PHE A 58 3.85 6.11 -12.87
CA PHE A 58 5.18 5.52 -12.62
C PHE A 58 5.90 5.11 -13.90
N VAL A 59 5.20 4.61 -14.93
CA VAL A 59 5.83 4.26 -16.22
C VAL A 59 6.34 5.50 -16.97
N ILE A 60 5.65 6.64 -16.83
CA ILE A 60 6.11 7.91 -17.43
C ILE A 60 7.28 8.51 -16.63
N TYR A 61 7.25 8.36 -15.30
CA TYR A 61 8.21 8.99 -14.41
C TYR A 61 9.54 8.24 -14.31
N LEU A 62 9.52 6.90 -14.30
CA LEU A 62 10.70 6.06 -14.13
C LEU A 62 11.24 5.56 -15.47
N PRO A 63 12.57 5.42 -15.61
CA PRO A 63 13.16 4.76 -16.77
C PRO A 63 12.71 3.29 -16.83
N LEU A 64 12.53 2.78 -18.05
CA LEU A 64 12.25 1.36 -18.28
C LEU A 64 13.42 0.52 -17.78
N GLY A 65 13.16 -0.34 -16.79
CA GLY A 65 14.18 -1.19 -16.18
C GLY A 65 13.64 -1.99 -15.01
N PHE A 66 14.52 -2.76 -14.36
CA PHE A 66 14.18 -3.63 -13.23
C PHE A 66 13.44 -2.89 -12.11
N HIS A 67 13.88 -1.67 -11.81
CA HIS A 67 13.32 -0.85 -10.74
C HIS A 67 11.83 -0.50 -10.98
N LEU A 68 11.46 -0.18 -12.22
CA LEU A 68 10.07 0.07 -12.60
C LEU A 68 9.20 -1.18 -12.39
N TYR A 69 9.68 -2.36 -12.79
CA TYR A 69 8.93 -3.60 -12.58
C TYR A 69 8.67 -3.89 -11.10
N ALA A 70 9.68 -3.69 -10.25
CA ALA A 70 9.54 -3.83 -8.80
C ALA A 70 8.49 -2.87 -8.22
N VAL A 71 8.53 -1.60 -8.63
CA VAL A 71 7.57 -0.56 -8.23
C VAL A 71 6.15 -0.91 -8.67
N LEU A 72 5.95 -1.37 -9.91
CA LEU A 72 4.62 -1.75 -10.41
C LEU A 72 4.06 -2.96 -9.66
N ILE A 73 4.89 -3.96 -9.39
CA ILE A 73 4.50 -5.15 -8.60
C ILE A 73 4.06 -4.73 -7.19
N PHE A 74 4.82 -3.86 -6.53
CA PHE A 74 4.46 -3.30 -5.22
C PHE A 74 3.10 -2.59 -5.25
N ILE A 75 2.92 -1.68 -6.20
CA ILE A 75 1.68 -0.90 -6.37
C ILE A 75 0.49 -1.82 -6.64
N TRP A 76 0.62 -2.78 -7.55
CA TRP A 76 -0.48 -3.67 -7.91
C TRP A 76 -0.91 -4.55 -6.75
N MET A 77 0.03 -5.07 -5.95
CA MET A 77 -0.29 -5.80 -4.73
C MET A 77 -1.03 -4.92 -3.72
N LEU A 78 -0.59 -3.67 -3.52
CA LEU A 78 -1.26 -2.71 -2.63
C LEU A 78 -2.69 -2.37 -3.10
N ILE A 79 -2.90 -2.21 -4.40
CA ILE A 79 -4.23 -1.98 -4.97
C ILE A 79 -5.14 -3.19 -4.67
N ILE A 80 -4.67 -4.41 -4.93
CA ILE A 80 -5.45 -5.63 -4.64
C ILE A 80 -5.82 -5.70 -3.16
N LEU A 81 -4.82 -5.55 -2.27
CA LEU A 81 -5.02 -5.58 -0.82
C LEU A 81 -6.02 -4.51 -0.36
N SER A 82 -5.92 -3.28 -0.89
CA SER A 82 -6.80 -2.16 -0.53
C SER A 82 -8.25 -2.43 -0.91
N PHE A 83 -8.51 -2.88 -2.14
CA PHE A 83 -9.88 -3.11 -2.59
C PHE A 83 -10.52 -4.32 -1.90
N ILE A 84 -9.73 -5.36 -1.60
CA ILE A 84 -10.21 -6.49 -0.79
C ILE A 84 -10.52 -6.01 0.64
N ASP A 85 -9.65 -5.22 1.27
CA ASP A 85 -9.88 -4.71 2.63
C ASP A 85 -11.11 -3.80 2.72
N ILE A 86 -11.34 -2.92 1.73
CA ILE A 86 -12.56 -2.08 1.68
C ILE A 86 -13.84 -2.93 1.74
N LYS A 87 -13.80 -4.12 1.13
CA LYS A 87 -14.96 -4.98 0.91
C LYS A 87 -15.22 -5.96 2.03
N ILE A 88 -14.21 -6.76 2.36
CA ILE A 88 -14.34 -7.87 3.31
C ILE A 88 -13.64 -7.59 4.64
N LYS A 89 -12.98 -6.43 4.80
CA LYS A 89 -12.25 -6.04 6.03
C LYS A 89 -11.19 -7.05 6.46
N LEU A 90 -10.60 -7.72 5.48
CA LEU A 90 -9.63 -8.77 5.68
C LEU A 90 -8.51 -8.62 4.63
N LEU A 91 -7.27 -8.65 5.10
CA LEU A 91 -6.08 -8.61 4.25
C LEU A 91 -5.57 -10.03 4.00
N PRO A 92 -5.58 -10.52 2.75
CA PRO A 92 -5.16 -11.89 2.44
C PRO A 92 -3.68 -12.12 2.69
N ASP A 93 -3.39 -13.06 3.58
CA ASP A 93 -2.02 -13.51 3.89
C ASP A 93 -1.26 -14.01 2.64
N VAL A 94 -1.98 -14.63 1.71
CA VAL A 94 -1.45 -15.14 0.43
C VAL A 94 -0.89 -14.03 -0.45
N ILE A 95 -1.31 -12.77 -0.27
CA ILE A 95 -0.77 -11.61 -0.99
C ILE A 95 0.20 -10.82 -0.10
N ASN A 96 -0.14 -10.69 1.19
CA ASN A 96 0.64 -9.89 2.11
C ASN A 96 2.02 -10.49 2.43
N TYR A 97 2.13 -11.82 2.59
CA TYR A 97 3.44 -12.44 2.84
C TYR A 97 4.36 -12.38 1.62
N PRO A 98 3.90 -12.67 0.38
CA PRO A 98 4.74 -12.43 -0.80
C PRO A 98 5.17 -10.96 -0.94
N LEU A 99 4.30 -10.01 -0.62
CA LEU A 99 4.67 -8.59 -0.58
C LEU A 99 5.84 -8.36 0.38
N LEU A 100 5.77 -8.87 1.62
CA LEU A 100 6.86 -8.78 2.59
C LEU A 100 8.15 -9.40 2.09
N TRP A 101 8.09 -10.66 1.61
CA TRP A 101 9.27 -11.39 1.15
C TRP A 101 9.92 -10.74 -0.07
N LEU A 102 9.12 -10.24 -1.02
CA LEU A 102 9.65 -9.52 -2.17
C LEU A 102 10.38 -8.25 -1.75
N GLY A 103 9.88 -7.52 -0.76
CA GLY A 103 10.57 -6.34 -0.21
C GLY A 103 11.95 -6.68 0.34
N LEU A 104 12.03 -7.73 1.15
CA LEU A 104 13.30 -8.21 1.70
C LEU A 104 14.26 -8.68 0.60
N LEU A 105 13.77 -9.50 -0.35
CA LEU A 105 14.58 -10.05 -1.42
C LEU A 105 15.11 -8.98 -2.38
N LEU A 106 14.29 -7.98 -2.71
CA LEU A 106 14.70 -6.87 -3.56
C LEU A 106 15.74 -5.98 -2.87
N ASN A 107 15.62 -5.79 -1.56
CA ASN A 107 16.57 -5.00 -0.78
C ASN A 107 17.88 -5.75 -0.45
N LEU A 108 18.03 -7.03 -0.80
CA LEU A 108 19.34 -7.71 -0.80
C LEU A 108 20.35 -6.98 -1.70
N ASN A 109 19.88 -6.43 -2.82
CA ASN A 109 20.68 -5.63 -3.75
C ASN A 109 20.57 -4.12 -3.48
N GLN A 110 20.07 -3.72 -2.30
CA GLN A 110 19.86 -2.32 -1.92
C GLN A 110 18.99 -1.54 -2.92
N THR A 111 17.99 -2.21 -3.51
CA THR A 111 17.17 -1.64 -4.59
C THR A 111 16.42 -0.38 -4.16
N PHE A 112 15.89 -0.35 -2.93
CA PHE A 112 15.18 0.80 -2.36
C PHE A 112 15.87 1.33 -1.10
N VAL A 113 16.27 0.42 -0.21
CA VAL A 113 16.95 0.74 1.05
C VAL A 113 17.98 -0.35 1.40
N PRO A 114 18.96 -0.06 2.28
CA PRO A 114 19.83 -1.08 2.85
C PRO A 114 19.03 -2.19 3.55
N ILE A 115 19.52 -3.44 3.44
CA ILE A 115 18.81 -4.62 3.95
C ILE A 115 18.59 -4.55 5.47
N GLU A 116 19.51 -3.93 6.21
CA GLU A 116 19.39 -3.74 7.66
C GLU A 116 18.16 -2.89 7.98
N GLN A 117 17.97 -1.78 7.23
CA GLN A 117 16.80 -0.92 7.39
C GLN A 117 15.51 -1.63 6.97
N SER A 118 15.57 -2.49 5.94
CA SER A 118 14.44 -3.28 5.46
C SER A 118 13.98 -4.31 6.49
N VAL A 119 14.91 -5.08 7.08
CA VAL A 119 14.61 -6.08 8.11
C VAL A 119 14.12 -5.42 9.40
N ILE A 120 14.82 -4.39 9.87
CA ILE A 120 14.40 -3.61 11.04
C ILE A 120 13.05 -2.95 10.77
N GLY A 121 12.84 -2.44 9.55
CA GLY A 121 11.58 -1.86 9.12
C GLY A 121 10.42 -2.84 9.20
N ALA A 122 10.59 -4.06 8.70
CA ALA A 122 9.57 -5.11 8.78
C ALA A 122 9.21 -5.46 10.23
N VAL A 123 10.22 -5.66 11.08
CA VAL A 123 10.03 -5.99 12.50
C VAL A 123 9.38 -4.82 13.25
N ALA A 124 9.92 -3.61 13.11
CA ALA A 124 9.42 -2.42 13.78
C ALA A 124 8.00 -2.05 13.31
N GLY A 125 7.73 -2.14 12.00
CA GLY A 125 6.41 -1.88 11.43
C GLY A 125 5.33 -2.79 12.02
N TYR A 126 5.63 -4.08 12.19
CA TYR A 126 4.75 -5.02 12.88
C TYR A 126 4.57 -4.65 14.36
N LEU A 127 5.69 -4.53 15.09
CA LEU A 127 5.70 -4.36 16.54
C LEU A 127 5.07 -3.05 16.99
N ILE A 128 5.24 -1.97 16.23
CA ILE A 128 4.67 -0.67 16.57
C ILE A 128 3.14 -0.74 16.53
N LEU A 129 2.54 -1.19 15.43
CA LEU A 129 1.07 -1.29 15.37
C LEU A 129 0.52 -2.34 16.35
N TRP A 130 1.25 -3.44 16.56
CA TRP A 130 0.90 -4.43 17.57
C TRP A 130 0.89 -3.85 18.99
N SER A 131 1.88 -3.01 19.32
CA SER A 131 1.97 -2.33 20.62
C SER A 131 0.83 -1.32 20.80
N PHE A 132 0.52 -0.53 19.76
CA PHE A 132 -0.63 0.38 19.77
C PHE A 132 -1.94 -0.39 19.96
N TYR A 133 -2.12 -1.52 19.28
CA TYR A 133 -3.31 -2.36 19.45
C TYR A 133 -3.50 -2.79 20.90
N TRP A 134 -2.45 -3.31 21.56
CA TRP A 134 -2.55 -3.70 22.96
C TRP A 134 -2.81 -2.53 23.89
N LEU A 135 -2.15 -1.40 23.67
CA LEU A 135 -2.39 -0.18 24.44
C LEU A 135 -3.85 0.26 24.34
N PHE A 136 -4.40 0.33 23.12
CA PHE A 136 -5.80 0.67 22.89
C PHE A 136 -6.77 -0.36 23.47
N LYS A 137 -6.45 -1.65 23.37
CA LYS A 137 -7.28 -2.74 23.90
C LYS A 137 -7.35 -2.71 25.43
N VAL A 138 -6.24 -2.44 26.10
CA VAL A 138 -6.19 -2.36 27.56
C VAL A 138 -6.92 -1.12 28.08
N ILE A 139 -6.79 0.03 27.40
CA ILE A 139 -7.40 1.29 27.84
C ILE A 139 -8.91 1.34 27.53
N ASN A 140 -9.31 0.96 26.32
CA ASN A 140 -10.68 1.15 25.84
C ASN A 140 -11.53 -0.12 25.88
N HIS A 141 -10.96 -1.27 26.24
CA HIS A 141 -11.61 -2.60 26.20
C HIS A 141 -12.27 -2.94 24.86
N LYS A 142 -11.82 -2.28 23.78
CA LYS A 142 -12.35 -2.44 22.42
C LYS A 142 -11.21 -2.77 21.47
N GLU A 143 -11.51 -3.59 20.48
CA GLU A 143 -10.56 -3.89 19.41
C GLU A 143 -10.54 -2.72 18.43
N GLY A 144 -9.40 -2.03 18.37
CA GLY A 144 -9.25 -0.80 17.57
C GLY A 144 -8.75 -1.02 16.15
N ILE A 145 -7.77 -1.92 15.95
CA ILE A 145 -7.04 -2.11 14.68
C ILE A 145 -7.10 -3.60 14.29
N GLY A 146 -7.25 -3.88 12.99
CA GLY A 146 -7.28 -5.24 12.47
C GLY A 146 -5.89 -5.88 12.47
N TYR A 147 -5.81 -7.17 12.81
CA TYR A 147 -4.54 -7.91 12.79
C TYR A 147 -3.86 -7.96 11.41
N GLY A 148 -4.64 -7.81 10.33
CA GLY A 148 -4.11 -7.71 8.98
C GLY A 148 -3.26 -6.46 8.77
N ASP A 149 -3.62 -5.34 9.40
CA ASP A 149 -2.93 -4.06 9.24
C ASP A 149 -1.49 -4.13 9.74
N PHE A 150 -1.23 -4.92 10.80
CA PHE A 150 0.14 -5.13 11.33
C PHE A 150 1.02 -5.81 10.29
N LYS A 151 0.46 -6.79 9.59
CA LYS A 151 1.18 -7.55 8.56
C LYS A 151 1.41 -6.68 7.33
N LEU A 152 0.44 -5.83 6.95
CA LEU A 152 0.60 -4.90 5.84
C LEU A 152 1.64 -3.84 6.14
N MET A 153 1.63 -3.30 7.36
CA MET A 153 2.64 -2.36 7.81
C MET A 153 4.04 -2.97 7.76
N ALA A 154 4.20 -4.20 8.27
CA ALA A 154 5.46 -4.94 8.17
C ALA A 154 5.90 -5.14 6.72
N ALA A 155 4.97 -5.55 5.84
CA ALA A 155 5.25 -5.77 4.44
C ALA A 155 5.71 -4.47 3.76
N VAL A 156 4.99 -3.36 3.94
CA VAL A 156 5.34 -2.06 3.35
C VAL A 156 6.66 -1.51 3.90
N SER A 157 6.88 -1.61 5.22
CA SER A 157 8.14 -1.19 5.84
C SER A 157 9.33 -2.06 5.43
N ALA A 158 9.12 -3.30 4.98
CA ALA A 158 10.18 -4.11 4.37
C ALA A 158 10.67 -3.51 3.04
N TRP A 159 9.81 -2.83 2.28
CA TRP A 159 10.22 -2.16 1.04
C TRP A 159 10.89 -0.81 1.31
N LEU A 160 10.28 -0.01 2.19
CA LEU A 160 10.63 1.39 2.39
C LEU A 160 11.63 1.64 3.53
N GLY A 161 11.90 0.62 4.34
CA GLY A 161 12.79 0.70 5.48
C GLY A 161 12.14 1.30 6.74
N VAL A 162 12.89 1.22 7.85
CA VAL A 162 12.47 1.74 9.17
C VAL A 162 12.25 3.25 9.19
N GLY A 163 13.03 4.01 8.41
CA GLY A 163 12.93 5.47 8.32
C GLY A 163 11.57 5.96 7.81
N ALA A 164 10.91 5.15 6.99
CA ALA A 164 9.60 5.50 6.44
C ALA A 164 8.46 5.40 7.46
N ILE A 165 8.61 4.61 8.53
CA ILE A 165 7.51 4.26 9.45
C ILE A 165 6.81 5.49 10.05
N PRO A 166 7.50 6.50 10.60
CA PRO A 166 6.83 7.63 11.25
C PRO A 166 5.93 8.40 10.30
N LEU A 167 6.43 8.72 9.10
CA LEU A 167 5.67 9.45 8.09
C LEU A 167 4.54 8.59 7.51
N LEU A 168 4.78 7.28 7.37
CA LEU A 168 3.76 6.35 6.89
C LEU A 168 2.58 6.26 7.87
N MET A 169 2.85 6.17 9.18
CA MET A 169 1.82 6.21 10.22
C MET A 169 1.07 7.54 10.22
N LEU A 170 1.79 8.66 10.12
CA LEU A 170 1.20 10.00 10.09
C LEU A 170 0.25 10.15 8.91
N LEU A 171 0.69 9.81 7.70
CA LEU A 171 -0.15 9.87 6.50
C LEU A 171 -1.34 8.91 6.59
N SER A 172 -1.12 7.69 7.08
CA SER A 172 -2.20 6.68 7.17
C SER A 172 -3.28 7.12 8.16
N SER A 173 -2.88 7.67 9.30
CA SER A 173 -3.82 8.22 10.29
C SER A 173 -4.53 9.46 9.77
N LEU A 174 -3.86 10.37 9.05
CA LEU A 174 -4.47 11.56 8.47
C LEU A 174 -5.52 11.19 7.42
N PHE A 175 -5.19 10.31 6.47
CA PHE A 175 -6.14 9.83 5.47
C PHE A 175 -7.29 9.04 6.12
N GLY A 176 -7.01 8.26 7.16
CA GLY A 176 -8.01 7.56 7.95
C GLY A 176 -9.00 8.50 8.64
N ILE A 177 -8.51 9.59 9.25
CA ILE A 177 -9.35 10.62 9.88
C ILE A 177 -10.22 11.31 8.83
N ILE A 178 -9.64 11.73 7.70
CA ILE A 178 -10.39 12.36 6.60
C ILE A 178 -11.48 11.41 6.08
N GLY A 179 -11.14 10.13 5.89
CA GLY A 179 -12.09 9.10 5.48
C GLY A 179 -13.23 8.91 6.48
N CYS A 180 -12.91 8.86 7.77
CA CYS A 180 -13.87 8.75 8.86
C CYS A 180 -14.82 9.97 8.91
N LEU A 181 -14.28 11.19 8.80
CA LEU A 181 -15.07 12.43 8.75
C LEU A 181 -16.02 12.47 7.53
N TRP A 182 -15.56 11.98 6.37
CA TRP A 182 -16.39 11.91 5.18
C TRP A 182 -17.51 10.88 5.31
N MET A 183 -17.21 9.70 5.86
CA MET A 183 -18.22 8.68 6.15
C MET A 183 -19.25 9.18 7.16
N TRP A 184 -18.80 9.91 8.19
CA TRP A 184 -19.68 10.52 9.18
C TRP A 184 -20.69 11.47 8.52
N LYS A 185 -20.20 12.40 7.68
CA LYS A 185 -21.05 13.35 6.95
C LYS A 185 -22.01 12.66 5.98
N SER A 186 -21.59 11.56 5.34
CA SER A 186 -22.38 10.91 4.29
C SER A 186 -23.37 9.86 4.78
N ARG A 187 -23.08 9.15 5.88
CA ARG A 187 -23.83 7.95 6.28
C ARG A 187 -24.41 7.99 7.69
N GLY A 188 -24.04 8.98 8.51
CA GLY A 188 -24.60 9.17 9.85
C GLY A 188 -24.39 8.00 10.84
N ASN A 189 -23.58 7.00 10.49
CA ASN A 189 -23.46 5.76 11.25
C ASN A 189 -22.03 5.61 11.81
N TYR A 190 -21.92 5.76 13.13
CA TYR A 190 -20.65 5.88 13.86
C TYR A 190 -19.90 4.56 14.10
N GLN A 191 -20.52 3.40 13.84
CA GLN A 191 -20.04 2.10 14.31
C GLN A 191 -19.55 1.15 13.21
N ALA A 192 -19.56 1.56 11.94
CA ALA A 192 -19.06 0.70 10.87
C ALA A 192 -17.53 0.58 10.96
N PRO A 193 -16.97 -0.63 11.00
CA PRO A 193 -15.52 -0.82 11.04
C PRO A 193 -14.87 -0.23 9.78
N VAL A 194 -13.96 0.72 10.00
CA VAL A 194 -13.22 1.39 8.93
C VAL A 194 -12.07 0.48 8.50
N ALA A 195 -11.90 0.31 7.18
CA ALA A 195 -10.78 -0.45 6.61
C ALA A 195 -9.54 0.46 6.66
N PHE A 196 -8.50 0.06 7.39
CA PHE A 196 -7.29 0.88 7.52
C PHE A 196 -6.24 0.56 6.45
N GLY A 197 -6.29 -0.65 5.86
CA GLY A 197 -5.39 -1.09 4.80
C GLY A 197 -5.26 -0.14 3.61
N PRO A 198 -6.35 0.44 3.06
CA PRO A 198 -6.27 1.42 1.97
C PRO A 198 -5.49 2.67 2.33
N TYR A 199 -5.58 3.14 3.57
CA TYR A 199 -4.86 4.33 4.02
C TYR A 199 -3.37 4.05 4.20
N ILE A 200 -3.02 2.84 4.66
CA ILE A 200 -1.63 2.34 4.64
C ILE A 200 -1.11 2.29 3.21
N ALA A 201 -1.88 1.71 2.27
CA ALA A 201 -1.48 1.58 0.87
C ALA A 201 -1.25 2.93 0.18
N ILE A 202 -2.14 3.90 0.37
CA ILE A 202 -1.97 5.25 -0.19
C ILE A 202 -0.70 5.90 0.37
N SER A 203 -0.49 5.80 1.69
CA SER A 203 0.70 6.32 2.36
C SER A 203 1.97 5.64 1.86
N ALA A 204 1.92 4.33 1.62
CA ALA A 204 3.02 3.55 1.07
C ALA A 204 3.40 3.99 -0.35
N ILE A 205 2.43 4.25 -1.22
CA ILE A 205 2.67 4.73 -2.59
C ILE A 205 3.31 6.13 -2.57
N ILE A 206 2.83 7.02 -1.68
CA ILE A 206 3.42 8.35 -1.49
C ILE A 206 4.86 8.22 -0.98
N MET A 207 5.09 7.39 0.03
CA MET A 207 6.41 7.17 0.59
C MET A 207 7.37 6.52 -0.40
N LEU A 208 6.90 5.61 -1.24
CA LEU A 208 7.69 5.04 -2.33
C LEU A 208 8.14 6.16 -3.28
N TYR A 209 7.22 7.02 -3.71
CA TYR A 209 7.55 8.15 -4.57
C TYR A 209 8.58 9.09 -3.91
N LEU A 210 8.44 9.37 -2.61
CA LEU A 210 9.40 10.18 -1.85
C LEU A 210 10.77 9.50 -1.75
N ASN A 211 10.82 8.19 -1.50
CA ASN A 211 12.06 7.41 -1.46
C ASN A 211 12.77 7.45 -2.83
N LEU A 212 12.02 7.40 -3.95
CA LEU A 212 12.57 7.59 -5.30
C LEU A 212 13.16 8.99 -5.53
N GLN A 213 12.76 9.99 -4.74
CA GLN A 213 13.37 11.34 -4.75
C GLN A 213 14.59 11.45 -3.81
N GLY A 214 14.99 10.36 -3.16
CA GLY A 214 16.03 10.37 -2.13
C GLY A 214 15.53 10.78 -0.74
N ILE A 215 14.21 10.91 -0.53
CA ILE A 215 13.62 11.22 0.77
C ILE A 215 13.22 9.89 1.43
N ASP A 216 14.14 9.34 2.21
CA ASP A 216 14.04 8.07 2.93
C ASP A 216 13.21 8.11 4.23
N GLY A 217 12.67 9.28 4.59
CA GLY A 217 11.89 9.47 5.81
C GLY A 217 12.72 9.74 7.08
N LEU A 218 14.05 9.68 7.00
CA LEU A 218 14.99 10.03 8.09
C LEU A 218 15.79 11.31 7.79
N SER A 219 16.17 11.50 6.53
CA SER A 219 16.95 12.65 6.05
C SER A 219 16.28 14.01 6.28
N TRP A 220 14.95 14.07 6.41
CA TRP A 220 14.24 15.30 6.79
C TRP A 220 14.20 15.55 8.31
N MET A 221 14.38 14.51 9.13
CA MET A 221 14.47 14.64 10.60
C MET A 221 15.88 14.98 11.07
N ALA A 222 16.90 14.55 10.32
CA ALA A 222 18.29 14.89 10.54
C ALA A 222 18.98 15.18 9.20
N PRO A 223 18.80 16.40 8.64
CA PRO A 223 19.51 16.79 7.44
C PRO A 223 20.99 16.98 7.80
N ASN A 224 21.81 15.98 7.45
CA ASN A 224 23.27 15.97 7.52
C ASN A 224 23.87 16.30 8.90
N SER A 225 24.19 15.25 9.67
CA SER A 225 25.33 15.28 10.61
C SER A 225 26.58 14.80 9.90
#